data_AF-A0AAV4JQ19-F1
#
_entry.id   AF-A0AAV4JQ19-F1
#
_cell.length_a   1.000
_cell.length_b   1.000
_cell.length_c   1.000
_cell.angle_alpha   90.00
_cell.angle_beta   90.00
_cell.angle_gamma   90.00
#
_symmetry.space_group_name_H-M   'P 1'
#
loop_
_entity.id
_entity.type
_entity.pdbx_description
1 polymer ?
#
loop_
_entity_poly.entity_id
_entity_poly.type
_entity_poly.pdbx_seq_one_letter_code
_entity_poly.pdbx_strand_id
1 'polypeptide(L)'
;MLNPVWSSQQYKLCTKLMLYRSCILSNLLYRSECWCMTENDLTKLSFFYTKSLRKIARIFWPRIISKQDLLDHCQHEKIENIIVQRRWRWIGHVLRQDQNGIPRVAVQWRPEGHRKRGRPNGQDHSEKDSVSRGSNHGPVMGHPEDAGSGPHEMERICCCPSCQWQEGQSAQNEHQYDLVIVGGGIVGTATAQELISRHPQLRLAVLEKESELAAHQSGHNSGVVHAGIYYTPGSLKAKLCVKGLKMTYAYCDKHNIPYNKCGKLIVAVDPDEIPRLDGLLERGQQNGVPDLKMVGPDEIKDIEPNCVGLKAIHSPHTGIIDWGLVTKHYGKQFEAQGGKVYTNFNVSEFGLKVESEENSSDGLTHPVVIKAKSGMSPVISSRYVVTCGGLHSDRLAEKSGCDPEPRIVPFRGEYLLLSPEKSDLVRGNIYPVPDPRFPFLGVHFTPRTDGSVWLGPNAVLAFKREGYGYFQFSLRDLADALSFRGLRKLAFQHLGYGLKEMYKGIYIRAQVKQLQRFVPSLRPEDVVRGPTGVRAQALDRDGKLVDDFVFDCGTTDLGRRVLHVRNAPSPAATSSLAIAEMVADHVEKQFSL
;
A
#
# COMPACT_ATOMS: atom_id res chain seq x y z
N MET A 1 21.02 -1.87 3.01
CA MET A 1 22.15 -2.14 3.94
C MET A 1 23.53 -1.76 3.39
N LEU A 2 23.97 -2.15 2.18
CA LEU A 2 25.38 -1.93 1.76
C LEU A 2 25.70 -0.56 1.11
N ASN A 3 24.72 0.33 0.92
CA ASN A 3 24.97 1.65 0.33
C ASN A 3 26.05 2.49 1.05
N PRO A 4 26.09 2.55 2.40
CA PRO A 4 27.15 3.26 3.12
C PRO A 4 28.56 2.70 2.86
N VAL A 5 28.67 1.39 2.65
CA VAL A 5 29.94 0.70 2.34
C VAL A 5 30.45 1.11 0.96
N TRP A 6 29.56 1.21 -0.03
CA TRP A 6 29.92 1.63 -1.39
C TRP A 6 30.38 3.08 -1.45
N SER A 7 29.74 3.97 -0.68
CA SER A 7 30.08 5.40 -0.63
C SER A 7 31.29 5.73 0.26
N SER A 8 31.63 4.88 1.23
CA SER A 8 32.75 5.13 2.16
C SER A 8 34.10 5.16 1.45
N GLN A 9 34.97 6.11 1.80
CA GLN A 9 36.36 6.17 1.32
C GLN A 9 37.31 5.29 2.16
N GLN A 10 36.84 4.79 3.31
CA GLN A 10 37.66 4.02 4.24
C GLN A 10 38.03 2.63 3.70
N TYR A 11 37.21 2.07 2.79
CA TYR A 11 37.43 0.74 2.24
C TYR A 11 38.05 0.81 0.85
N LYS A 12 39.10 0.00 0.62
CA LYS A 12 39.71 -0.18 -0.70
C LYS A 12 38.72 -0.79 -1.68
N LEU A 13 38.88 -0.48 -2.97
CA LEU A 13 38.01 -1.00 -4.04
C LEU A 13 37.96 -2.53 -4.04
N CYS A 14 39.10 -3.21 -3.83
CA CYS A 14 39.16 -4.67 -3.75
C CYS A 14 38.24 -5.24 -2.65
N THR A 15 38.26 -4.67 -1.44
CA THR A 15 37.39 -5.09 -0.33
C THR A 15 35.91 -4.92 -0.67
N LYS A 16 35.56 -3.80 -1.33
CA LYS A 16 34.18 -3.57 -1.75
C LYS A 16 33.72 -4.58 -2.80
N LEU A 17 34.60 -4.91 -3.77
CA LEU A 17 34.29 -5.89 -4.80
C LEU A 17 34.17 -7.31 -4.22
N MET A 18 34.96 -7.66 -3.21
CA MET A 18 34.80 -8.93 -2.48
C MET A 18 33.43 -9.02 -1.80
N LEU A 19 33.00 -7.96 -1.09
CA LEU A 19 31.67 -7.92 -0.47
C LEU A 19 30.56 -7.99 -1.51
N TYR A 20 30.72 -7.31 -2.64
CA TYR A 20 29.77 -7.38 -3.75
C TYR A 20 29.66 -8.81 -4.30
N ARG A 21 30.79 -9.49 -4.50
CA ARG A 21 30.82 -10.88 -4.97
C ARG A 21 30.13 -11.83 -3.99
N SER A 22 30.43 -11.71 -2.70
CA SER A 22 29.96 -12.64 -1.67
C SER A 22 28.51 -12.40 -1.22
N CYS A 23 28.04 -11.16 -1.21
CA CYS A 23 26.71 -10.82 -0.70
C CYS A 23 25.69 -10.56 -1.80
N ILE A 24 26.10 -10.04 -2.96
CA ILE A 24 25.18 -9.65 -4.04
C ILE A 24 25.27 -10.61 -5.21
N LEU A 25 26.46 -10.81 -5.77
CA LEU A 25 26.62 -11.60 -7.00
C LEU A 25 26.34 -13.09 -6.78
N SER A 26 26.69 -13.64 -5.62
CA SER A 26 26.37 -15.01 -5.20
C SER A 26 24.86 -15.27 -5.19
N ASN A 27 24.08 -14.39 -4.56
CA ASN A 27 22.62 -14.44 -4.46
C ASN A 27 21.97 -14.17 -5.82
N LEU A 28 22.46 -13.16 -6.54
CA LEU A 28 21.95 -12.81 -7.86
C LEU A 28 22.04 -14.00 -8.82
N LEU A 29 23.17 -14.71 -8.82
CA LEU A 29 23.42 -15.84 -9.73
C LEU A 29 23.08 -17.20 -9.11
N TYR A 30 22.26 -17.23 -8.05
CA TYR A 30 21.84 -18.48 -7.42
C TYR A 30 21.06 -19.34 -8.43
N ARG A 31 21.47 -20.61 -8.61
CA ARG A 31 20.91 -21.55 -9.59
C ARG A 31 20.98 -21.12 -11.05
N SER A 32 21.87 -20.18 -11.40
CA SER A 32 22.05 -19.71 -12.78
C SER A 32 22.40 -20.80 -13.80
N GLU A 33 22.95 -21.91 -13.33
CA GLU A 33 23.26 -23.11 -14.10
C GLU A 33 22.02 -23.76 -14.74
N CYS A 34 20.82 -23.55 -14.17
CA CYS A 34 19.57 -24.15 -14.66
C CYS A 34 18.64 -23.15 -15.38
N TRP A 35 19.02 -21.88 -15.53
CA TRP A 35 18.13 -20.88 -16.09
C TRP A 35 17.97 -21.03 -17.61
N CYS A 36 16.73 -21.00 -18.10
CA CYS A 36 16.42 -20.75 -19.51
C CYS A 36 16.41 -19.24 -19.75
N MET A 37 17.52 -18.68 -20.25
CA MET A 37 17.65 -17.23 -20.45
C MET A 37 17.45 -16.84 -21.91
N THR A 38 16.74 -15.73 -22.13
CA THR A 38 16.71 -15.03 -23.42
C THR A 38 17.83 -13.98 -23.51
N GLU A 39 18.12 -13.46 -24.71
CA GLU A 39 19.07 -12.35 -24.89
C GLU A 39 18.65 -11.08 -24.11
N ASN A 40 17.34 -10.86 -23.94
CA ASN A 40 16.81 -9.75 -23.16
C ASN A 40 17.13 -9.91 -21.66
N ASP A 41 17.06 -11.13 -21.13
CA ASP A 41 17.41 -11.41 -19.73
C ASP A 41 18.90 -11.19 -19.48
N LEU A 42 19.75 -11.64 -20.41
CA LEU A 42 21.20 -11.38 -20.36
C LEU A 42 21.50 -9.88 -20.41
N THR A 43 20.79 -9.12 -21.25
CA THR A 43 20.96 -7.66 -21.36
C THR A 43 20.61 -6.95 -20.06
N LYS A 44 19.47 -7.29 -19.44
CA LYS A 44 19.06 -6.72 -18.15
C LYS A 44 20.05 -7.04 -17.04
N LEU A 45 20.53 -8.28 -17.01
CA LEU A 45 21.49 -8.75 -16.02
C LEU A 45 22.85 -8.05 -16.18
N SER A 46 23.34 -7.92 -17.42
CA SER A 46 24.56 -7.19 -17.78
C SER A 46 24.45 -5.70 -17.43
N PHE A 47 23.27 -5.08 -17.63
CA PHE A 47 23.02 -3.71 -17.21
C PHE A 47 23.08 -3.55 -15.68
N PHE A 48 22.38 -4.40 -14.93
CA PHE A 48 22.43 -4.38 -13.46
C PHE A 48 23.85 -4.57 -12.93
N TYR A 49 24.56 -5.54 -13.49
CA TYR A 49 25.92 -5.89 -13.10
C TYR A 49 26.89 -4.71 -13.31
N THR A 50 26.90 -4.15 -14.52
CA THR A 50 27.80 -3.04 -14.85
C THR A 50 27.39 -1.73 -14.15
N LYS A 51 26.10 -1.51 -13.87
CA LYS A 51 25.63 -0.37 -13.04
C LYS A 51 26.13 -0.48 -11.60
N SER A 52 26.09 -1.69 -11.04
CA SER A 52 26.58 -1.96 -9.68
C SER A 52 28.08 -1.74 -9.57
N LEU A 53 28.87 -2.25 -10.54
CA LEU A 53 30.32 -2.02 -10.59
C LEU A 53 30.68 -0.53 -10.71
N ARG A 54 29.99 0.24 -11.56
CA ARG A 54 30.22 1.70 -11.65
C ARG A 54 29.96 2.41 -10.34
N LYS A 55 28.89 2.03 -9.63
CA LYS A 55 28.55 2.59 -8.31
C LYS A 55 29.63 2.27 -7.26
N ILE A 56 30.13 1.04 -7.25
CA ILE A 56 31.17 0.59 -6.31
C ILE A 56 32.52 1.26 -6.60
N ALA A 57 32.90 1.35 -7.88
CA ALA A 57 34.11 2.01 -8.34
C ALA A 57 34.00 3.55 -8.37
N ARG A 58 32.85 4.12 -7.98
CA ARG A 58 32.55 5.56 -7.95
C ARG A 58 32.83 6.26 -9.30
N ILE A 59 32.50 5.59 -10.40
CA ILE A 59 32.60 6.16 -11.74
C ILE A 59 31.26 6.79 -12.09
N PHE A 60 31.24 8.12 -12.07
CA PHE A 60 30.09 8.94 -12.40
C PHE A 60 30.46 9.93 -13.51
N TRP A 61 29.45 10.47 -14.19
CA TRP A 61 29.64 11.56 -15.14
C TRP A 61 30.40 12.73 -14.48
N PRO A 62 31.33 13.41 -15.18
CA PRO A 62 31.66 13.34 -16.61
C PRO A 62 32.65 12.22 -16.99
N ARG A 63 33.10 11.40 -16.04
CA ARG A 63 34.06 10.33 -16.32
C ARG A 63 33.36 9.15 -17.04
N ILE A 64 33.53 9.07 -18.35
CA ILE A 64 33.00 7.99 -19.19
C ILE A 64 34.11 6.97 -19.44
N ILE A 65 33.85 5.71 -19.08
CA ILE A 65 34.71 4.58 -19.44
C ILE A 65 33.88 3.50 -20.14
N SER A 66 34.53 2.74 -21.02
CA SER A 66 33.84 1.65 -21.73
C SER A 66 33.42 0.54 -20.76
N LYS A 67 32.54 -0.36 -21.22
CA LYS A 67 32.16 -1.53 -20.42
C LYS A 67 33.36 -2.46 -20.19
N GLN A 68 34.28 -2.56 -21.15
CA GLN A 68 35.46 -3.42 -21.03
C GLN A 68 36.44 -2.84 -20.01
N ASP A 69 36.74 -1.54 -20.10
CA ASP A 69 37.64 -0.88 -19.14
C ASP A 69 37.11 -0.93 -17.71
N LEU A 70 35.78 -0.86 -17.53
CA LEU A 70 35.15 -1.00 -16.22
C LEU A 70 35.39 -2.40 -15.63
N LEU A 71 35.24 -3.42 -16.46
CA LEU A 71 35.42 -4.82 -16.07
C LEU A 71 36.88 -5.09 -15.72
N ASP A 72 37.81 -4.60 -16.54
CA ASP A 72 39.25 -4.74 -16.32
C ASP A 72 39.69 -3.99 -15.06
N HIS A 73 39.20 -2.75 -14.87
CA HIS A 73 39.45 -1.96 -13.67
C HIS A 73 38.92 -2.62 -12.39
N CYS A 74 37.79 -3.33 -12.48
CA CYS A 74 37.24 -4.08 -11.36
C CYS A 74 37.81 -5.50 -11.24
N GLN A 75 38.67 -5.97 -12.15
CA GLN A 75 39.12 -7.36 -12.24
C GLN A 75 37.94 -8.36 -12.28
N HIS A 76 36.92 -8.04 -13.07
CA HIS A 76 35.70 -8.83 -13.19
C HIS A 76 35.49 -9.29 -14.63
N GLU A 77 35.02 -10.52 -14.81
CA GLU A 77 34.61 -11.01 -16.14
C GLU A 77 33.21 -10.53 -16.49
N LYS A 78 32.87 -10.64 -17.79
CA LYS A 78 31.50 -10.46 -18.28
C LYS A 78 30.56 -11.44 -17.57
N ILE A 79 29.36 -10.98 -17.23
CA ILE A 79 28.40 -11.81 -16.49
C ILE A 79 27.95 -13.04 -17.30
N GLU A 80 27.92 -12.92 -18.63
CA GLU A 80 27.63 -14.05 -19.52
C GLU A 80 28.66 -15.17 -19.34
N ASN A 81 29.95 -14.83 -19.28
CA ASN A 81 31.04 -15.79 -19.07
C ASN A 81 30.93 -16.48 -17.70
N ILE A 82 30.59 -15.73 -16.64
CA ILE A 82 30.41 -16.27 -15.29
C ILE A 82 29.29 -17.33 -15.28
N ILE A 83 28.17 -17.07 -15.96
CA ILE A 83 27.04 -18.01 -16.05
C ILE A 83 27.44 -19.24 -16.86
N VAL A 84 28.11 -19.05 -18.00
CA VAL A 84 28.59 -20.15 -18.84
C VAL A 84 29.55 -21.05 -18.05
N GLN A 85 30.51 -20.48 -17.30
CA GLN A 85 31.41 -21.25 -16.45
C GLN A 85 30.65 -22.02 -15.35
N ARG A 86 29.62 -21.44 -14.74
CA ARG A 86 28.79 -22.14 -13.73
C ARG A 86 28.06 -23.32 -14.35
N ARG A 87 27.48 -23.15 -15.55
CA ARG A 87 26.85 -24.24 -16.31
C ARG A 87 27.84 -25.36 -16.61
N TRP A 88 29.03 -25.05 -17.11
CA TRP A 88 30.06 -26.05 -17.39
C TRP A 88 30.52 -26.79 -16.13
N ARG A 89 30.71 -26.10 -15.00
CA ARG A 89 31.06 -26.76 -13.72
C ARG A 89 29.97 -27.69 -13.23
N TRP A 90 28.71 -27.28 -13.36
CA TRP A 90 27.56 -28.10 -12.98
C TRP A 90 27.45 -29.35 -13.87
N ILE A 91 27.53 -29.19 -15.20
CA ILE A 91 27.54 -30.33 -16.15
C ILE A 91 28.71 -31.27 -15.82
N GLY A 92 29.91 -30.73 -15.62
CA GLY A 92 31.07 -31.54 -15.24
C GLY A 92 30.87 -32.29 -13.93
N HIS A 93 30.21 -31.69 -12.93
CA HIS A 93 29.85 -32.36 -11.68
C HIS A 93 28.85 -33.50 -11.93
N VAL A 94 27.78 -33.24 -12.69
CA VAL A 94 26.76 -34.25 -13.04
C VAL A 94 27.37 -35.43 -13.80
N LEU A 95 28.29 -35.18 -14.73
CA LEU A 95 28.96 -36.25 -15.50
C LEU A 95 29.89 -37.13 -14.65
N ARG A 96 30.33 -36.66 -13.47
CA ARG A 96 31.12 -37.43 -12.50
C ARG A 96 30.27 -38.20 -11.49
N GLN A 97 28.96 -37.94 -11.41
CA GLN A 97 28.06 -38.69 -10.54
C GLN A 97 27.85 -40.13 -11.05
N ASP A 98 27.33 -41.00 -10.19
CA ASP A 98 27.03 -42.39 -10.54
C ASP A 98 26.17 -42.48 -11.81
N GLN A 99 26.39 -43.53 -12.60
CA GLN A 99 25.72 -43.72 -13.90
C GLN A 99 24.20 -43.84 -13.74
N ASN A 100 23.72 -44.35 -12.60
CA ASN A 100 22.30 -44.48 -12.29
C ASN A 100 21.73 -43.27 -11.52
N GLY A 101 22.55 -42.25 -11.24
CA GLY A 101 22.11 -41.04 -10.58
C GLY A 101 21.11 -40.26 -11.43
N ILE A 102 19.95 -39.93 -10.85
CA ILE A 102 18.85 -39.19 -11.51
C ILE A 102 19.36 -37.98 -12.34
N PRO A 103 20.29 -37.13 -11.85
CA PRO A 103 20.78 -35.99 -12.64
C PRO A 103 21.57 -36.40 -13.89
N ARG A 104 22.36 -37.49 -13.83
CA ARG A 104 23.16 -37.98 -14.96
C ARG A 104 22.28 -38.66 -15.99
N VAL A 105 21.30 -39.45 -15.54
CA VAL A 105 20.26 -40.03 -16.38
C VAL A 105 19.49 -38.94 -17.10
N ALA A 106 19.05 -37.89 -16.41
CA ALA A 106 18.31 -36.79 -17.02
C ALA A 106 19.09 -36.04 -18.13
N VAL A 107 20.42 -35.91 -18.00
CA VAL A 107 21.28 -35.29 -19.03
C VAL A 107 21.49 -36.20 -20.24
N GLN A 108 21.56 -37.52 -20.03
CA GLN A 108 21.78 -38.50 -21.10
C GLN A 108 20.48 -39.01 -21.72
N TRP A 109 19.34 -38.70 -21.10
CA TRP A 109 18.03 -39.18 -21.53
C TRP A 109 17.69 -38.66 -22.92
N ARG A 110 17.48 -39.60 -23.84
CA ARG A 110 16.92 -39.34 -25.17
C ARG A 110 15.44 -39.66 -25.09
N PRO A 111 14.54 -38.67 -25.21
CA PRO A 111 13.12 -38.97 -25.31
C PRO A 111 12.86 -39.77 -26.58
N GLU A 112 12.45 -41.04 -26.42
CA GLU A 112 11.99 -41.87 -27.52
C GLU A 112 10.48 -41.67 -27.70
N GLY A 113 10.02 -41.48 -28.94
CA GLY A 113 8.62 -41.30 -29.30
C GLY A 113 8.30 -40.02 -30.10
N HIS A 114 7.25 -40.07 -30.91
CA HIS A 114 6.77 -38.92 -31.67
C HIS A 114 5.95 -37.98 -30.78
N ARG A 115 6.47 -36.79 -30.51
CA ARG A 115 5.72 -35.73 -29.81
C ARG A 115 4.56 -35.26 -30.70
N LYS A 116 3.30 -35.56 -30.33
CA LYS A 116 2.13 -35.03 -31.04
C LYS A 116 2.16 -33.49 -31.01
N ARG A 117 2.17 -32.85 -32.18
CA ARG A 117 2.08 -31.38 -32.31
C ARG A 117 0.66 -30.92 -31.97
N GLY A 118 0.49 -30.22 -30.85
CA GLY A 118 -0.79 -29.61 -30.44
C GLY A 118 -0.66 -28.85 -29.11
N ARG A 119 -1.48 -27.80 -28.93
CA ARG A 119 -1.61 -27.05 -27.67
C ARG A 119 -2.15 -28.00 -26.59
N PRO A 120 -1.62 -28.00 -25.35
CA PRO A 120 -2.13 -28.88 -24.32
C PRO A 120 -3.59 -28.50 -24.01
N ASN A 121 -4.51 -29.44 -24.23
CA ASN A 121 -5.87 -29.33 -23.71
C ASN A 121 -5.80 -29.50 -22.19
N GLY A 122 -6.43 -28.57 -21.47
CA GLY A 122 -6.44 -28.52 -20.01
C GLY A 122 -7.26 -29.64 -19.40
N GLN A 123 -6.68 -30.83 -19.29
CA GLN A 123 -7.12 -31.87 -18.37
C GLN A 123 -5.89 -32.34 -17.61
N ASP A 124 -5.87 -32.04 -16.31
CA ASP A 124 -4.99 -32.67 -15.33
C ASP A 124 -5.30 -34.17 -15.35
N HIS A 125 -4.41 -34.96 -15.94
CA HIS A 125 -4.37 -36.39 -15.69
C HIS A 125 -3.22 -36.67 -14.73
N SER A 126 -3.58 -36.96 -13.49
CA SER A 126 -2.73 -37.66 -12.55
C SER A 126 -2.45 -39.07 -13.11
N GLU A 127 -1.34 -39.27 -13.79
CA GLU A 127 -0.81 -40.60 -14.03
C GLU A 127 -0.08 -41.07 -12.77
N LYS A 128 -0.84 -41.75 -11.91
CA LYS A 128 -0.34 -42.87 -11.14
C LYS A 128 -0.22 -44.07 -12.08
N ASP A 129 0.82 -44.87 -11.81
CA ASP A 129 1.05 -46.25 -12.22
C ASP A 129 1.72 -46.50 -13.57
N SER A 130 3.00 -46.89 -13.53
CA SER A 130 3.40 -48.28 -13.78
C SER A 130 4.93 -48.45 -13.77
N VAL A 131 5.50 -48.94 -12.67
CA VAL A 131 6.74 -49.74 -12.73
C VAL A 131 6.39 -51.11 -12.18
N SER A 132 6.14 -52.01 -13.11
CA SER A 132 5.80 -53.41 -12.91
C SER A 132 6.94 -54.16 -12.22
N ARG A 133 6.55 -54.94 -11.21
CA ARG A 133 7.35 -56.00 -10.57
C ARG A 133 7.84 -56.99 -11.64
N GLY A 134 9.16 -57.13 -11.74
CA GLY A 134 9.83 -58.26 -12.39
C GLY A 134 10.54 -59.09 -11.33
N SER A 135 10.03 -60.30 -11.11
CA SER A 135 10.60 -61.35 -10.27
C SER A 135 11.89 -61.93 -10.87
N ASN A 136 12.94 -62.12 -10.06
CA ASN A 136 13.83 -63.28 -10.19
C ASN A 136 14.56 -63.61 -8.87
N HIS A 137 14.67 -64.91 -8.62
CA HIS A 137 15.08 -65.58 -7.39
C HIS A 137 16.60 -65.57 -7.10
N GLY A 138 16.95 -65.29 -5.84
CA GLY A 138 17.96 -65.97 -4.97
C GLY A 138 19.48 -65.85 -5.27
N PRO A 139 20.38 -66.19 -4.30
CA PRO A 139 20.14 -66.72 -2.96
C PRO A 139 20.74 -65.90 -1.79
N VAL A 140 20.26 -66.26 -0.60
CA VAL A 140 20.69 -65.89 0.75
C VAL A 140 22.13 -66.35 1.03
N MET A 141 22.93 -65.55 1.76
CA MET A 141 23.95 -66.02 2.73
C MET A 141 24.48 -64.88 3.62
N GLY A 142 24.46 -65.10 4.94
CA GLY A 142 25.52 -64.67 5.88
C GLY A 142 25.34 -63.35 6.65
N HIS A 143 24.95 -63.45 7.93
CA HIS A 143 25.42 -62.54 9.00
C HIS A 143 26.96 -62.67 9.17
N PRO A 144 27.67 -61.63 9.64
CA PRO A 144 27.85 -61.43 11.09
C PRO A 144 27.82 -59.96 11.58
N GLU A 145 27.27 -59.83 12.78
CA GLU A 145 27.64 -59.05 13.98
C GLU A 145 28.53 -57.77 13.91
N ASP A 146 28.06 -56.79 14.69
CA ASP A 146 28.76 -55.82 15.55
C ASP A 146 29.76 -54.78 14.98
N ALA A 147 29.35 -53.50 15.06
CA ALA A 147 30.07 -52.45 15.80
C ALA A 147 29.23 -51.16 15.86
N GLY A 148 29.00 -50.65 17.07
CA GLY A 148 28.08 -49.54 17.34
C GLY A 148 28.62 -48.12 17.16
N SER A 149 27.71 -47.14 17.23
CA SER A 149 27.79 -45.93 18.08
C SER A 149 26.70 -44.90 17.72
N GLY A 150 25.62 -44.88 18.52
CA GLY A 150 24.90 -43.70 19.04
C GLY A 150 24.11 -42.74 18.11
N PRO A 151 22.81 -42.53 18.37
CA PRO A 151 22.12 -41.29 18.04
C PRO A 151 21.99 -40.38 19.27
N HIS A 152 22.30 -39.08 19.11
CA HIS A 152 21.96 -38.06 20.09
C HIS A 152 20.55 -37.53 19.81
N GLU A 153 19.60 -38.01 20.61
CA GLU A 153 18.28 -37.43 20.81
C GLU A 153 18.27 -36.86 22.23
N MET A 154 17.98 -35.57 22.40
CA MET A 154 17.78 -34.93 23.71
C MET A 154 16.44 -34.22 23.69
N GLU A 155 15.38 -34.97 23.90
CA GLU A 155 14.17 -34.45 24.56
C GLU A 155 14.42 -34.49 26.07
N ARG A 156 14.19 -33.35 26.75
CA ARG A 156 14.12 -33.30 28.21
C ARG A 156 12.67 -33.34 28.64
N ILE A 157 12.26 -34.50 29.18
CA ILE A 157 11.00 -34.66 29.91
C ILE A 157 11.30 -34.43 31.40
N CYS A 158 10.56 -33.51 32.02
CA CYS A 158 10.59 -33.24 33.45
C CYS A 158 9.73 -34.29 34.18
N CYS A 159 10.35 -35.14 35.02
CA CYS A 159 9.65 -36.07 35.91
C CYS A 159 9.30 -35.38 37.24
N CYS A 160 8.10 -34.82 37.35
CA CYS A 160 7.53 -34.45 38.65
C CYS A 160 6.05 -34.92 38.74
N PRO A 161 5.65 -35.70 39.77
CA PRO A 161 4.29 -36.24 39.88
C PRO A 161 3.19 -35.23 40.22
N SER A 162 3.48 -33.93 40.30
CA SER A 162 2.52 -32.87 40.66
C SER A 162 2.29 -31.83 39.56
N CYS A 163 2.86 -32.00 38.37
CA CYS A 163 2.60 -31.14 37.22
C CYS A 163 1.47 -31.72 36.37
N GLN A 164 0.21 -31.41 36.70
CA GLN A 164 -0.90 -31.53 35.76
C GLN A 164 -0.76 -30.45 34.69
N TRP A 165 0.02 -30.73 33.65
CA TRP A 165 -0.02 -29.95 32.41
C TRP A 165 -1.33 -30.26 31.69
N GLN A 166 -2.21 -29.26 31.62
CA GLN A 166 -3.32 -29.21 30.67
C GLN A 166 -2.75 -29.02 29.25
N GLU A 167 -2.18 -30.07 28.67
CA GLU A 167 -1.89 -30.11 27.25
C GLU A 167 -3.16 -30.48 26.49
N GLY A 168 -3.64 -29.59 25.61
CA GLY A 168 -4.57 -30.00 24.56
C GLY A 168 -5.63 -29.01 24.04
N GLN A 169 -5.82 -27.82 24.62
CA GLN A 169 -6.87 -26.88 24.13
C GLN A 169 -6.40 -25.45 23.81
N SER A 170 -5.21 -25.02 24.24
CA SER A 170 -4.77 -23.62 24.06
C SER A 170 -4.18 -23.31 22.68
N ALA A 171 -3.59 -24.29 21.97
CA ALA A 171 -2.90 -24.05 20.70
C ALA A 171 -3.85 -23.86 19.48
N GLN A 172 -5.09 -24.37 19.52
CA GLN A 172 -6.03 -24.25 18.39
C GLN A 172 -6.73 -22.88 18.29
N ASN A 173 -6.60 -22.02 19.31
CA ASN A 173 -7.32 -20.74 19.42
C ASN A 173 -6.46 -19.50 19.17
N GLU A 174 -5.18 -19.63 18.81
CA GLU A 174 -4.26 -18.49 18.72
C GLU A 174 -4.59 -17.51 17.56
N HIS A 175 -5.31 -17.98 16.54
CA HIS A 175 -5.66 -17.19 15.34
C HIS A 175 -7.17 -17.14 15.05
N GLN A 176 -7.97 -17.23 16.12
CA GLN A 176 -9.43 -17.08 16.07
C GLN A 176 -9.86 -15.75 16.69
N TYR A 177 -10.74 -15.03 16.00
CA TYR A 177 -11.17 -13.67 16.38
C TYR A 177 -12.66 -13.48 16.14
N ASP A 178 -13.37 -12.82 17.06
CA ASP A 178 -14.77 -12.44 16.82
C ASP A 178 -14.88 -11.48 15.63
N LEU A 179 -13.97 -10.51 15.52
CA LEU A 179 -14.03 -9.52 14.46
C LEU A 179 -12.64 -9.19 13.92
N VAL A 180 -12.51 -9.26 12.59
CA VAL A 180 -11.27 -8.92 11.90
C VAL A 180 -11.46 -7.69 11.03
N ILE A 181 -10.60 -6.70 11.21
CA ILE A 181 -10.54 -5.50 10.40
C ILE A 181 -9.43 -5.65 9.34
N VAL A 182 -9.76 -5.56 8.06
CA VAL A 182 -8.80 -5.63 6.94
C VAL A 182 -8.45 -4.23 6.46
N GLY A 183 -7.22 -3.81 6.68
CA GLY A 183 -6.67 -2.50 6.29
C GLY A 183 -6.21 -1.68 7.50
N GLY A 184 -4.91 -1.43 7.61
CA GLY A 184 -4.23 -0.64 8.64
C GLY A 184 -4.07 0.84 8.29
N GLY A 185 -5.00 1.40 7.50
CA GLY A 185 -5.14 2.84 7.28
C GLY A 185 -5.96 3.50 8.37
N ILE A 186 -6.06 4.84 8.35
CA ILE A 186 -6.69 5.65 9.40
C ILE A 186 -8.14 5.24 9.70
N VAL A 187 -8.92 4.89 8.67
CA VAL A 187 -10.31 4.44 8.84
C VAL A 187 -10.36 3.08 9.52
N GLY A 188 -9.48 2.15 9.13
CA GLY A 188 -9.44 0.80 9.70
C GLY A 188 -8.94 0.80 11.14
N THR A 189 -7.89 1.56 11.46
CA THR A 189 -7.39 1.62 12.84
C THR A 189 -8.30 2.40 13.77
N ALA A 190 -8.95 3.48 13.31
CA ALA A 190 -9.98 4.17 14.07
C ALA A 190 -11.19 3.26 14.33
N THR A 191 -11.64 2.52 13.31
CA THR A 191 -12.73 1.52 13.43
C THR A 191 -12.37 0.45 14.45
N ALA A 192 -11.16 -0.11 14.39
CA ALA A 192 -10.70 -1.12 15.34
C ALA A 192 -10.64 -0.57 16.78
N GLN A 193 -10.17 0.67 16.96
CA GLN A 193 -10.12 1.33 18.27
C GLN A 193 -11.53 1.57 18.83
N GLU A 194 -12.48 2.02 18.01
CA GLU A 194 -13.86 2.25 18.43
C GLU A 194 -14.52 0.92 18.85
N LEU A 195 -14.42 -0.11 18.02
CA LEU A 195 -15.03 -1.42 18.27
C LEU A 195 -14.48 -2.11 19.51
N ILE A 196 -13.15 -2.06 19.73
CA ILE A 196 -12.56 -2.67 20.94
C ILE A 196 -12.98 -1.92 22.21
N SER A 197 -13.19 -0.60 22.12
CA SER A 197 -13.66 0.20 23.25
C SER A 197 -15.11 -0.08 23.60
N ARG A 198 -15.96 -0.38 22.60
CA ARG A 198 -17.38 -0.72 22.80
C ARG A 198 -17.59 -2.17 23.24
N HIS A 199 -16.75 -3.08 22.75
CA HIS A 199 -16.86 -4.52 23.00
C HIS A 199 -15.55 -5.09 23.55
N PRO A 200 -15.14 -4.74 24.79
CA PRO A 200 -13.86 -5.17 25.37
C PRO A 200 -13.76 -6.70 25.57
N GLN A 201 -14.89 -7.42 25.53
CA GLN A 201 -14.96 -8.87 25.61
C GLN A 201 -14.67 -9.59 24.29
N LEU A 202 -14.76 -8.90 23.14
CA LEU A 202 -14.57 -9.50 21.83
C LEU A 202 -13.08 -9.56 21.47
N ARG A 203 -12.68 -10.64 20.81
CA ARG A 203 -11.30 -10.79 20.29
C ARG A 203 -11.19 -10.15 18.92
N LEU A 204 -10.45 -9.06 18.82
CA LEU A 204 -10.29 -8.27 17.59
C LEU A 204 -8.89 -8.38 17.00
N ALA A 205 -8.81 -8.39 15.66
CA ALA A 205 -7.55 -8.28 14.94
C ALA A 205 -7.61 -7.27 13.78
N VAL A 206 -6.48 -6.65 13.46
CA VAL A 206 -6.28 -5.81 12.26
C VAL A 206 -5.27 -6.48 11.35
N LEU A 207 -5.60 -6.62 10.06
CA LEU A 207 -4.72 -7.18 9.02
C LEU A 207 -4.25 -6.07 8.08
N GLU A 208 -2.95 -5.82 8.05
CA GLU A 208 -2.30 -4.83 7.18
C GLU A 208 -1.30 -5.54 6.25
N LYS A 209 -1.38 -5.25 4.96
CA LYS A 209 -0.53 -5.90 3.95
C LYS A 209 0.91 -5.39 3.97
N GLU A 210 1.11 -4.14 4.36
CA GLU A 210 2.42 -3.48 4.43
C GLU A 210 3.11 -3.85 5.75
N SER A 211 4.41 -3.57 5.84
CA SER A 211 5.19 -3.83 7.06
C SER A 211 4.86 -2.88 8.21
N GLU A 212 4.14 -1.79 7.93
CA GLU A 212 3.73 -0.77 8.90
C GLU A 212 2.33 -0.23 8.58
N LEU A 213 1.66 0.30 9.61
CA LEU A 213 0.40 1.02 9.46
C LEU A 213 0.60 2.35 8.73
N ALA A 214 -0.45 2.82 8.05
CA ALA A 214 -0.50 4.10 7.35
C ALA A 214 0.44 4.28 6.15
N ALA A 215 1.01 3.20 5.58
CA ALA A 215 1.97 3.25 4.47
C ALA A 215 1.41 3.75 3.11
N HIS A 216 0.13 4.13 3.04
CA HIS A 216 -0.54 4.58 1.83
C HIS A 216 -1.28 5.90 2.03
N GLN A 217 -2.56 6.01 1.65
CA GLN A 217 -3.34 7.26 1.67
C GLN A 217 -3.26 8.03 2.99
N SER A 218 -3.24 7.33 4.13
CA SER A 218 -3.16 7.93 5.46
C SER A 218 -1.80 8.56 5.79
N GLY A 219 -0.69 8.07 5.21
CA GLY A 219 0.63 8.70 5.28
C GLY A 219 0.92 9.64 4.10
N HIS A 220 0.20 9.48 2.99
CA HIS A 220 0.42 10.21 1.74
C HIS A 220 -0.74 11.17 1.43
N ASN A 221 -0.92 12.16 2.30
CA ASN A 221 -1.93 13.21 2.14
C ASN A 221 -1.38 14.57 2.61
N SER A 222 -2.16 15.64 2.43
CA SER A 222 -1.74 17.01 2.72
C SER A 222 -1.61 17.32 4.21
N GLY A 223 -2.09 16.45 5.12
CA GLY A 223 -2.03 16.69 6.57
C GLY A 223 -3.11 17.61 7.10
N VAL A 224 -4.07 18.03 6.27
CA VAL A 224 -5.05 19.05 6.67
C VAL A 224 -6.13 18.47 7.60
N VAL A 225 -6.46 19.21 8.65
CA VAL A 225 -7.64 19.03 9.49
C VAL A 225 -8.73 19.97 8.95
N HIS A 226 -9.67 19.40 8.19
CA HIS A 226 -10.65 20.17 7.42
C HIS A 226 -11.81 20.70 8.29
N ALA A 227 -12.20 21.96 8.07
CA ALA A 227 -13.26 22.58 8.86
C ALA A 227 -14.70 22.24 8.40
N GLY A 228 -14.91 21.72 7.18
CA GLY A 228 -16.25 21.35 6.69
C GLY A 228 -16.87 22.27 5.63
N ILE A 229 -16.10 23.19 5.03
CA ILE A 229 -16.63 24.32 4.24
C ILE A 229 -17.27 23.88 2.90
N TYR A 230 -16.65 22.94 2.20
CA TYR A 230 -16.95 22.67 0.78
C TYR A 230 -18.16 21.77 0.54
N TYR A 231 -18.57 21.01 1.56
CA TYR A 231 -19.46 19.87 1.40
C TYR A 231 -20.93 20.30 1.33
N THR A 232 -21.71 19.58 0.54
CA THR A 232 -23.15 19.82 0.40
C THR A 232 -23.82 19.77 1.78
N PRO A 233 -24.59 20.80 2.17
CA PRO A 233 -25.29 20.82 3.44
C PRO A 233 -26.18 19.59 3.63
N GLY A 234 -26.17 19.05 4.85
CA GLY A 234 -26.93 17.84 5.20
C GLY A 234 -26.28 16.50 4.81
N SER A 235 -25.28 16.49 3.92
CA SER A 235 -24.53 15.27 3.55
C SER A 235 -23.77 14.66 4.73
N LEU A 236 -23.45 13.36 4.66
CA LEU A 236 -22.66 12.72 5.73
C LEU A 236 -21.25 13.33 5.79
N LYS A 237 -20.62 13.62 4.64
CA LYS A 237 -19.36 14.39 4.58
C LYS A 237 -19.39 15.68 5.40
N ALA A 238 -20.42 16.50 5.24
CA ALA A 238 -20.53 17.76 5.97
C ALA A 238 -20.62 17.53 7.48
N LYS A 239 -21.57 16.67 7.89
CA LYS A 239 -21.84 16.35 9.30
C LYS A 239 -20.63 15.72 9.99
N LEU A 240 -20.04 14.71 9.36
CA LEU A 240 -18.90 13.97 9.89
C LEU A 240 -17.61 14.80 9.90
N CYS A 241 -17.42 15.72 8.95
CA CYS A 241 -16.25 16.59 8.97
C CYS A 241 -16.29 17.57 10.14
N VAL A 242 -17.43 18.22 10.40
CA VAL A 242 -17.56 19.18 11.50
C VAL A 242 -17.49 18.48 12.85
N LYS A 243 -18.12 17.29 12.99
CA LYS A 243 -17.98 16.45 14.19
C LYS A 243 -16.53 15.98 14.36
N GLY A 244 -15.93 15.46 13.29
CA GLY A 244 -14.57 14.92 13.25
C GLY A 244 -13.49 15.95 13.56
N LEU A 245 -13.66 17.21 13.14
CA LEU A 245 -12.78 18.31 13.52
C LEU A 245 -12.65 18.43 15.04
N LYS A 246 -13.79 18.47 15.75
CA LYS A 246 -13.84 18.58 17.22
C LYS A 246 -13.24 17.35 17.89
N MET A 247 -13.62 16.16 17.45
CA MET A 247 -13.12 14.89 17.98
C MET A 247 -11.61 14.75 17.77
N THR A 248 -11.09 15.14 16.60
CA THR A 248 -9.67 15.10 16.28
C THR A 248 -8.87 15.95 17.26
N TYR A 249 -9.25 17.22 17.46
CA TYR A 249 -8.52 18.09 18.38
C TYR A 249 -8.57 17.58 19.81
N ALA A 250 -9.76 17.19 20.30
CA ALA A 250 -9.91 16.63 21.64
C ALA A 250 -9.05 15.36 21.83
N TYR A 251 -8.99 14.49 20.82
CA TYR A 251 -8.14 13.30 20.85
C TYR A 251 -6.65 13.66 20.88
N CYS A 252 -6.23 14.63 20.07
CA CYS A 252 -4.84 15.06 20.03
C CYS A 252 -4.41 15.72 21.34
N ASP A 253 -5.27 16.56 21.93
CA ASP A 253 -5.04 17.19 23.23
C ASP A 253 -4.91 16.12 24.33
N LYS A 254 -5.82 15.14 24.36
CA LYS A 254 -5.79 14.03 25.32
C LYS A 254 -4.52 13.19 25.25
N HIS A 255 -4.00 12.95 24.05
CA HIS A 255 -2.87 12.05 23.80
C HIS A 255 -1.55 12.76 23.50
N ASN A 256 -1.51 14.09 23.65
CA ASN A 256 -0.34 14.92 23.36
C ASN A 256 0.21 14.72 21.92
N ILE A 257 -0.68 14.59 20.94
CA ILE A 257 -0.29 14.48 19.52
C ILE A 257 -0.13 15.89 18.96
N PRO A 258 1.03 16.23 18.37
CA PRO A 258 1.28 17.58 17.86
C PRO A 258 0.40 17.89 16.65
N TYR A 259 -0.22 19.07 16.67
CA TYR A 259 -0.94 19.67 15.55
C TYR A 259 -0.75 21.19 15.55
N ASN A 260 -1.10 21.86 14.46
CA ASN A 260 -1.09 23.32 14.37
C ASN A 260 -2.42 23.83 13.77
N LYS A 261 -3.11 24.72 14.48
CA LYS A 261 -4.30 25.46 13.98
C LYS A 261 -3.84 26.71 13.22
N CYS A 262 -3.18 26.50 12.08
CA CYS A 262 -2.62 27.59 11.27
C CYS A 262 -3.66 28.32 10.41
N GLY A 263 -4.93 27.93 10.49
CA GLY A 263 -6.01 28.53 9.72
C GLY A 263 -5.95 28.20 8.23
N LYS A 264 -6.90 28.79 7.51
CA LYS A 264 -7.03 28.66 6.06
C LYS A 264 -7.66 29.90 5.43
N LEU A 265 -7.09 30.35 4.33
CA LEU A 265 -7.69 31.30 3.40
C LEU A 265 -8.17 30.59 2.14
N ILE A 266 -9.41 30.85 1.73
CA ILE A 266 -9.94 30.51 0.40
C ILE A 266 -10.03 31.81 -0.37
N VAL A 267 -9.15 32.00 -1.36
CA VAL A 267 -8.89 33.32 -1.95
C VAL A 267 -9.47 33.39 -3.35
N ALA A 268 -10.24 34.46 -3.60
CA ALA A 268 -10.68 34.86 -4.93
C ALA A 268 -9.65 35.84 -5.52
N VAL A 269 -9.12 35.53 -6.68
CA VAL A 269 -8.13 36.34 -7.42
C VAL A 269 -8.72 36.94 -8.70
N ASP A 270 -9.85 36.42 -9.17
CA ASP A 270 -10.64 37.00 -10.27
C ASP A 270 -12.03 37.48 -9.81
N PRO A 271 -12.61 38.52 -10.45
CA PRO A 271 -13.94 39.00 -10.10
C PRO A 271 -15.06 37.95 -10.23
N ASP A 272 -14.96 37.00 -11.16
CA ASP A 272 -15.96 35.93 -11.36
C ASP A 272 -15.93 34.83 -10.28
N GLU A 273 -14.89 34.82 -9.44
CA GLU A 273 -14.77 33.92 -8.30
C GLU A 273 -15.53 34.44 -7.08
N ILE A 274 -15.82 35.74 -6.99
CA ILE A 274 -16.45 36.38 -5.81
C ILE A 274 -17.85 35.81 -5.51
N PRO A 275 -18.79 35.70 -6.48
CA PRO A 275 -20.11 35.14 -6.19
C PRO A 275 -20.04 33.68 -5.72
N ARG A 276 -19.07 32.91 -6.24
CA ARG A 276 -18.82 31.52 -5.83
C ARG A 276 -18.25 31.45 -4.42
N LEU A 277 -17.39 32.39 -4.06
CA LEU A 277 -16.85 32.53 -2.71
C LEU A 277 -17.96 32.88 -1.72
N ASP A 278 -18.86 33.80 -2.04
CA ASP A 278 -19.99 34.16 -1.17
C ASP A 278 -20.92 32.94 -0.92
N GLY A 279 -21.29 32.21 -1.98
CA GLY A 279 -22.07 30.97 -1.82
C GLY A 279 -21.33 29.86 -1.04
N LEU A 280 -19.99 29.85 -1.07
CA LEU A 280 -19.18 28.91 -0.28
C LEU A 280 -19.15 29.29 1.21
N LEU A 281 -19.19 30.59 1.54
CA LEU A 281 -19.33 31.05 2.93
C LEU A 281 -20.68 30.62 3.51
N GLU A 282 -21.77 30.88 2.78
CA GLU A 282 -23.13 30.48 3.19
C GLU A 282 -23.21 28.97 3.45
N ARG A 283 -22.62 28.17 2.54
CA ARG A 283 -22.53 26.71 2.72
C ARG A 283 -21.78 26.32 3.99
N GLY A 284 -20.63 26.96 4.26
CA GLY A 284 -19.86 26.71 5.46
C GLY A 284 -20.65 27.05 6.75
N GLN A 285 -21.41 28.15 6.73
CA GLN A 285 -22.28 28.54 7.83
C GLN A 285 -23.42 27.53 8.04
N GLN A 286 -24.07 27.08 6.97
CA GLN A 286 -25.10 26.03 7.03
C GLN A 286 -24.56 24.70 7.57
N ASN A 287 -23.30 24.39 7.29
CA ASN A 287 -22.63 23.21 7.84
C ASN A 287 -22.26 23.36 9.32
N GLY A 288 -22.39 24.56 9.90
CA GLY A 288 -22.00 24.83 11.29
C GLY A 288 -20.49 24.94 11.49
N VAL A 289 -19.75 25.36 10.46
CA VAL A 289 -18.30 25.60 10.58
C VAL A 289 -18.06 26.84 11.47
N PRO A 290 -17.28 26.72 12.56
CA PRO A 290 -17.09 27.81 13.52
C PRO A 290 -16.24 28.95 12.94
N ASP A 291 -16.60 30.18 13.32
CA ASP A 291 -15.83 31.42 13.12
C ASP A 291 -15.39 31.70 11.67
N LEU A 292 -16.15 31.23 10.67
CA LEU A 292 -15.93 31.61 9.28
C LEU A 292 -16.22 33.09 9.08
N LYS A 293 -15.27 33.79 8.44
CA LYS A 293 -15.39 35.21 8.13
C LYS A 293 -14.99 35.46 6.68
N MET A 294 -15.68 36.39 6.06
CA MET A 294 -15.22 36.99 4.81
C MET A 294 -14.21 38.09 5.17
N VAL A 295 -13.10 38.14 4.44
CA VAL A 295 -12.01 39.11 4.67
C VAL A 295 -11.63 39.82 3.37
N GLY A 296 -11.29 41.11 3.50
CA GLY A 296 -10.83 41.95 2.39
C GLY A 296 -9.33 41.83 2.10
N PRO A 297 -8.80 42.53 1.08
CA PRO A 297 -7.39 42.50 0.71
C PRO A 297 -6.41 42.86 1.84
N ASP A 298 -6.75 43.86 2.66
CA ASP A 298 -5.89 44.29 3.78
C ASP A 298 -5.82 43.19 4.86
N GLU A 299 -6.96 42.62 5.24
CA GLU A 299 -7.04 41.51 6.20
C GLU A 299 -6.38 40.23 5.66
N ILE A 300 -6.45 39.95 4.35
CA ILE A 300 -5.70 38.85 3.73
C ILE A 300 -4.21 39.02 3.99
N LYS A 301 -3.68 40.24 3.82
CA LYS A 301 -2.27 40.54 4.02
C LYS A 301 -1.88 40.49 5.51
N ASP A 302 -2.78 40.85 6.41
CA ASP A 302 -2.53 40.72 7.84
C ASP A 302 -2.40 39.24 8.27
N ILE A 303 -3.22 38.36 7.69
CA ILE A 303 -3.21 36.91 7.97
C ILE A 303 -2.03 36.23 7.24
N GLU A 304 -1.90 36.45 5.94
CA GLU A 304 -0.87 35.89 5.05
C GLU A 304 -0.15 37.03 4.29
N PRO A 305 0.96 37.58 4.82
CA PRO A 305 1.61 38.79 4.27
C PRO A 305 2.07 38.73 2.82
N ASN A 306 2.32 37.53 2.31
CA ASN A 306 2.75 37.31 0.93
C ASN A 306 1.58 36.88 0.01
N CYS A 307 0.37 36.72 0.57
CA CYS A 307 -0.82 36.36 -0.19
C CYS A 307 -1.52 37.62 -0.73
N VAL A 308 -2.02 37.54 -1.96
CA VAL A 308 -2.85 38.57 -2.58
C VAL A 308 -4.17 37.98 -3.06
N GLY A 309 -5.21 38.81 -3.06
CA GLY A 309 -6.55 38.43 -3.53
C GLY A 309 -7.52 39.60 -3.45
N LEU A 310 -8.64 39.48 -4.16
CA LEU A 310 -9.73 40.47 -4.15
C LEU A 310 -10.59 40.33 -2.89
N LYS A 311 -10.78 39.08 -2.43
CA LYS A 311 -11.61 38.71 -1.27
C LYS A 311 -11.24 37.30 -0.84
N ALA A 312 -11.41 36.94 0.43
CA ALA A 312 -11.20 35.57 0.88
C ALA A 312 -12.15 35.14 2.00
N ILE A 313 -12.38 33.84 2.14
CA ILE A 313 -12.93 33.25 3.37
C ILE A 313 -11.77 32.87 4.28
N HIS A 314 -11.79 33.37 5.51
CA HIS A 314 -10.92 32.93 6.58
C HIS A 314 -11.60 31.86 7.44
N SER A 315 -10.92 30.71 7.60
CA SER A 315 -11.30 29.62 8.50
C SER A 315 -10.20 29.41 9.54
N PRO A 316 -10.34 29.98 10.74
CA PRO A 316 -9.28 29.97 11.77
C PRO A 316 -9.07 28.58 12.38
N HIS A 317 -10.09 27.71 12.37
CA HIS A 317 -10.03 26.38 12.96
C HIS A 317 -9.50 25.29 12.02
N THR A 318 -9.23 25.61 10.75
CA THR A 318 -8.52 24.67 9.88
C THR A 318 -7.09 24.50 10.39
N GLY A 319 -6.58 23.28 10.41
CA GLY A 319 -5.22 23.02 10.89
C GLY A 319 -4.48 21.98 10.07
N ILE A 320 -3.31 21.59 10.59
CA ILE A 320 -2.40 20.62 10.01
C ILE A 320 -1.90 19.64 11.07
N ILE A 321 -1.72 18.39 10.67
CA ILE A 321 -1.33 17.27 11.52
C ILE A 321 -0.64 16.17 10.69
N ASP A 322 0.19 15.35 11.33
CA ASP A 322 0.67 14.10 10.75
C ASP A 322 -0.38 12.98 10.94
N TRP A 323 -1.19 12.76 9.91
CA TRP A 323 -2.19 11.67 9.92
C TRP A 323 -1.57 10.27 9.96
N GLY A 324 -0.32 10.10 9.52
CA GLY A 324 0.42 8.85 9.65
C GLY A 324 0.74 8.56 11.11
N LEU A 325 1.20 9.58 11.86
CA LEU A 325 1.41 9.51 13.31
C LEU A 325 0.11 9.18 14.05
N VAL A 326 -0.99 9.88 13.74
CA VAL A 326 -2.32 9.63 14.35
C VAL A 326 -2.77 8.19 14.09
N THR A 327 -2.66 7.71 12.85
CA THR A 327 -3.05 6.34 12.47
C THR A 327 -2.26 5.28 13.25
N LYS A 328 -0.94 5.48 13.38
CA LYS A 328 -0.06 4.61 14.18
C LYS A 328 -0.43 4.66 15.66
N HIS A 329 -0.83 5.83 16.18
CA HIS A 329 -1.32 5.95 17.55
C HIS A 329 -2.64 5.19 17.76
N TYR A 330 -3.61 5.25 16.84
CA TYR A 330 -4.81 4.41 16.90
C TYR A 330 -4.47 2.92 16.98
N GLY A 331 -3.52 2.46 16.16
CA GLY A 331 -3.05 1.07 16.21
C GLY A 331 -2.46 0.69 17.56
N LYS A 332 -1.60 1.55 18.15
CA LYS A 332 -1.04 1.32 19.49
C LYS A 332 -2.10 1.29 20.58
N GLN A 333 -3.09 2.18 20.53
CA GLN A 333 -4.20 2.20 21.50
C GLN A 333 -5.09 0.97 21.38
N PHE A 334 -5.29 0.46 20.16
CA PHE A 334 -5.98 -0.80 19.92
C PHE A 334 -5.21 -1.99 20.50
N GLU A 335 -3.89 -2.07 20.29
CA GLU A 335 -3.07 -3.14 20.87
C GLU A 335 -3.02 -3.06 22.40
N ALA A 336 -2.96 -1.85 22.98
CA ALA A 336 -2.98 -1.64 24.42
C ALA A 336 -4.28 -2.10 25.08
N GLN A 337 -5.39 -2.19 24.32
CA GLN A 337 -6.68 -2.70 24.78
C GLN A 337 -6.85 -4.21 24.51
N GLY A 338 -5.80 -4.92 24.09
CA GLY A 338 -5.80 -6.37 23.85
C GLY A 338 -6.04 -6.78 22.40
N GLY A 339 -6.20 -5.83 21.48
CA GLY A 339 -6.31 -6.11 20.05
C GLY A 339 -4.99 -6.61 19.44
N LYS A 340 -5.06 -7.35 18.33
CA LYS A 340 -3.86 -7.84 17.63
C LYS A 340 -3.68 -7.21 16.26
N VAL A 341 -2.52 -6.62 15.97
CA VAL A 341 -2.19 -6.14 14.62
C VAL A 341 -1.26 -7.14 13.92
N TYR A 342 -1.62 -7.55 12.71
CA TYR A 342 -0.80 -8.36 11.81
C TYR A 342 -0.36 -7.52 10.62
N THR A 343 0.92 -7.18 10.55
CA THR A 343 1.54 -6.56 9.36
C THR A 343 2.05 -7.62 8.39
N ASN A 344 2.39 -7.22 7.17
CA ASN A 344 2.77 -8.13 6.08
C ASN A 344 1.68 -9.19 5.74
N PHE A 345 0.42 -8.91 6.10
CA PHE A 345 -0.72 -9.79 5.89
C PHE A 345 -1.56 -9.32 4.70
N ASN A 346 -1.14 -9.67 3.50
CA ASN A 346 -1.88 -9.32 2.28
C ASN A 346 -3.02 -10.31 2.03
N VAL A 347 -4.24 -9.96 2.46
CA VAL A 347 -5.43 -10.81 2.28
C VAL A 347 -5.66 -11.16 0.81
N SER A 348 -5.54 -12.44 0.49
CA SER A 348 -5.73 -12.97 -0.87
C SER A 348 -7.09 -13.62 -1.07
N GLU A 349 -7.71 -14.14 -0.01
CA GLU A 349 -8.93 -14.97 -0.10
C GLU A 349 -9.75 -14.88 1.19
N PHE A 350 -11.07 -14.83 1.02
CA PHE A 350 -12.06 -15.10 2.05
C PHE A 350 -12.75 -16.42 1.71
N GLY A 351 -12.96 -17.28 2.69
CA GLY A 351 -13.68 -18.54 2.53
C GLY A 351 -14.56 -18.84 3.73
N LEU A 352 -15.39 -19.86 3.62
CA LEU A 352 -16.11 -20.45 4.74
C LEU A 352 -15.50 -21.81 5.05
N LYS A 353 -15.37 -22.13 6.34
CA LYS A 353 -15.13 -23.51 6.75
C LYS A 353 -16.35 -24.34 6.34
N VAL A 354 -16.10 -25.44 5.63
CA VAL A 354 -17.12 -26.47 5.39
C VAL A 354 -17.13 -27.34 6.63
N GLU A 355 -18.29 -27.51 7.26
CA GLU A 355 -18.45 -28.50 8.32
C GLU A 355 -18.19 -29.89 7.73
N SER A 356 -17.13 -30.54 8.17
CA SER A 356 -16.97 -31.97 8.01
C SER A 356 -17.42 -32.63 9.31
N GLU A 357 -18.55 -33.32 9.21
CA GLU A 357 -19.16 -34.28 10.16
C GLU A 357 -20.25 -33.76 11.14
N GLU A 358 -21.36 -34.49 11.10
CA GLU A 358 -22.71 -34.24 11.64
C GLU A 358 -22.83 -34.15 13.19
N ASN A 359 -21.76 -33.90 13.95
CA ASN A 359 -21.78 -34.05 15.41
C ASN A 359 -21.20 -32.89 16.26
N SER A 360 -21.00 -31.67 15.72
CA SER A 360 -20.81 -30.49 16.58
C SER A 360 -22.15 -29.80 16.86
N SER A 361 -22.68 -29.98 18.06
CA SER A 361 -23.94 -29.34 18.52
C SER A 361 -23.80 -27.83 18.77
N ASP A 362 -22.57 -27.30 18.82
CA ASP A 362 -22.24 -25.89 18.69
C ASP A 362 -21.74 -25.64 17.26
N GLY A 363 -22.52 -24.93 16.44
CA GLY A 363 -22.09 -24.55 15.09
C GLY A 363 -20.75 -23.82 15.09
N LEU A 364 -20.04 -23.83 13.96
CA LEU A 364 -18.71 -23.21 13.84
C LEU A 364 -18.68 -21.77 14.39
N THR A 365 -18.01 -21.58 15.53
CA THR A 365 -17.94 -20.27 16.20
C THR A 365 -17.20 -19.24 15.34
N HIS A 366 -16.23 -19.63 14.52
CA HIS A 366 -15.45 -18.73 13.66
C HIS A 366 -15.41 -19.26 12.21
N PRO A 367 -16.51 -19.15 11.44
CA PRO A 367 -16.65 -19.83 10.15
C PRO A 367 -15.91 -19.14 9.00
N VAL A 368 -15.58 -17.84 9.10
CA VAL A 368 -14.89 -17.10 8.04
C VAL A 368 -13.39 -17.38 8.10
N VAL A 369 -12.82 -17.89 7.01
CA VAL A 369 -11.38 -18.14 6.86
C VAL A 369 -10.76 -17.04 6.01
N ILE A 370 -9.67 -16.45 6.51
CA ILE A 370 -8.93 -15.38 5.86
C ILE A 370 -7.51 -15.87 5.60
N LYS A 371 -7.11 -15.91 4.32
CA LYS A 371 -5.78 -16.33 3.90
C LYS A 371 -4.97 -15.16 3.36
N ALA A 372 -3.69 -15.12 3.69
CA ALA A 372 -2.74 -14.21 3.11
C ALA A 372 -2.13 -14.76 1.81
N LYS A 373 -1.66 -13.85 0.95
CA LYS A 373 -1.01 -14.16 -0.33
C LYS A 373 0.32 -14.91 -0.17
N SER A 374 1.02 -14.70 0.95
CA SER A 374 2.29 -15.37 1.26
C SER A 374 2.02 -16.52 2.22
N GLY A 375 2.49 -17.73 1.88
CA GLY A 375 2.29 -18.94 2.69
C GLY A 375 3.02 -18.97 4.04
N MET A 376 3.74 -17.90 4.40
CA MET A 376 4.38 -17.76 5.71
C MET A 376 3.47 -17.11 6.77
N SER A 377 2.36 -16.47 6.38
CA SER A 377 1.43 -15.86 7.32
C SER A 377 0.41 -16.90 7.80
N PRO A 378 -0.05 -16.83 9.06
CA PRO A 378 -1.03 -17.77 9.58
C PRO A 378 -2.38 -17.65 8.84
N VAL A 379 -3.15 -18.74 8.83
CA VAL A 379 -4.56 -18.69 8.43
C VAL A 379 -5.36 -18.16 9.61
N ILE A 380 -6.18 -17.14 9.39
CA ILE A 380 -6.99 -16.50 10.43
C ILE A 380 -8.43 -16.94 10.28
N SER A 381 -9.08 -17.31 11.39
CA SER A 381 -10.52 -17.60 11.43
C SER A 381 -11.27 -16.49 12.16
N SER A 382 -12.47 -16.14 11.70
CA SER A 382 -13.28 -15.12 12.36
C SER A 382 -14.79 -15.34 12.27
N ARG A 383 -15.57 -14.67 13.14
CA ARG A 383 -17.03 -14.61 13.00
C ARG A 383 -17.43 -13.67 11.89
N TYR A 384 -16.83 -12.48 11.92
CA TYR A 384 -17.17 -11.37 11.04
C TYR A 384 -15.91 -10.62 10.61
N VAL A 385 -16.02 -9.91 9.49
CA VAL A 385 -14.92 -9.13 8.91
C VAL A 385 -15.42 -7.74 8.54
N VAL A 386 -14.61 -6.72 8.81
CA VAL A 386 -14.81 -5.34 8.31
C VAL A 386 -13.65 -4.98 7.42
N THR A 387 -13.89 -4.59 6.16
CA THR A 387 -12.80 -4.17 5.27
C THR A 387 -12.74 -2.66 5.11
N CYS A 388 -11.57 -2.08 5.35
CA CYS A 388 -11.22 -0.69 5.13
C CYS A 388 -10.09 -0.60 4.08
N GLY A 389 -10.31 -1.20 2.91
CA GLY A 389 -9.26 -1.48 1.92
C GLY A 389 -8.73 -0.30 1.11
N GLY A 390 -9.30 0.91 1.27
CA GLY A 390 -8.90 2.11 0.53
C GLY A 390 -8.83 1.86 -0.99
N LEU A 391 -7.64 1.98 -1.57
CA LEU A 391 -7.34 1.70 -2.98
C LEU A 391 -7.72 0.29 -3.49
N HIS A 392 -8.03 -0.65 -2.60
CA HIS A 392 -8.45 -2.03 -2.95
C HIS A 392 -9.82 -2.39 -2.37
N SER A 393 -10.63 -1.42 -1.94
CA SER A 393 -11.95 -1.68 -1.35
C SER A 393 -12.87 -2.46 -2.31
N ASP A 394 -12.87 -2.11 -3.60
CA ASP A 394 -13.59 -2.82 -4.67
C ASP A 394 -13.20 -4.30 -4.76
N ARG A 395 -11.90 -4.57 -4.87
CA ARG A 395 -11.30 -5.90 -4.98
C ARG A 395 -11.51 -6.77 -3.76
N LEU A 396 -11.53 -6.18 -2.56
CA LEU A 396 -11.81 -6.93 -1.34
C LEU A 396 -13.25 -7.40 -1.27
N ALA A 397 -14.22 -6.64 -1.77
CA ALA A 397 -15.60 -7.15 -1.79
C ALA A 397 -15.88 -8.12 -2.93
N GLU A 398 -15.18 -8.02 -4.07
CA GLU A 398 -15.24 -9.09 -5.08
C GLU A 398 -14.76 -10.43 -4.49
N LYS A 399 -13.79 -10.42 -3.56
CA LYS A 399 -13.30 -11.64 -2.88
C LYS A 399 -14.30 -12.26 -1.91
N SER A 400 -15.26 -11.50 -1.39
CA SER A 400 -16.35 -12.02 -0.54
C SER A 400 -17.62 -12.34 -1.35
N GLY A 401 -17.60 -12.07 -2.67
CA GLY A 401 -18.74 -12.28 -3.57
C GLY A 401 -19.72 -11.11 -3.65
N CYS A 402 -19.35 -9.91 -3.16
CA CYS A 402 -20.15 -8.70 -3.33
C CYS A 402 -20.00 -8.11 -4.74
N ASP A 403 -20.85 -7.14 -5.08
CA ASP A 403 -20.75 -6.45 -6.36
C ASP A 403 -19.40 -5.70 -6.47
N PRO A 404 -18.76 -5.71 -7.65
CA PRO A 404 -17.56 -4.93 -7.90
C PRO A 404 -17.72 -3.40 -7.77
N GLU A 405 -18.94 -2.88 -7.67
CA GLU A 405 -19.23 -1.45 -7.64
C GLU A 405 -19.46 -0.88 -6.24
N PRO A 406 -19.17 0.40 -6.03
CA PRO A 406 -18.48 1.30 -6.96
C PRO A 406 -17.02 0.88 -7.21
N ARG A 407 -16.53 1.09 -8.43
CA ARG A 407 -15.16 0.75 -8.82
C ARG A 407 -14.18 1.82 -8.35
N ILE A 408 -13.00 1.41 -7.89
CA ILE A 408 -11.97 2.35 -7.46
C ILE A 408 -11.00 2.67 -8.60
N VAL A 409 -10.93 3.96 -8.95
CA VAL A 409 -9.98 4.50 -9.91
C VAL A 409 -8.91 5.32 -9.18
N PRO A 410 -7.62 5.02 -9.37
CA PRO A 410 -6.55 5.72 -8.67
C PRO A 410 -6.16 7.02 -9.36
N PHE A 411 -6.28 8.14 -8.65
CA PHE A 411 -5.79 9.44 -9.10
C PHE A 411 -4.57 9.84 -8.28
N ARG A 412 -3.41 9.94 -8.92
CA ARG A 412 -2.21 10.46 -8.27
C ARG A 412 -2.27 11.97 -8.20
N GLY A 413 -2.03 12.49 -7.00
CA GLY A 413 -1.74 13.88 -6.74
C GLY A 413 -0.27 14.09 -6.46
N GLU A 414 0.32 15.04 -7.17
CA GLU A 414 1.74 15.37 -7.10
C GLU A 414 1.89 16.73 -6.44
N TYR A 415 2.75 16.79 -5.43
CA TYR A 415 3.08 18.01 -4.72
C TYR A 415 4.46 18.51 -5.17
N LEU A 416 4.64 19.82 -5.14
CA LEU A 416 5.95 20.46 -5.06
C LEU A 416 6.25 20.75 -3.58
N LEU A 417 7.52 20.83 -3.24
CA LEU A 417 8.00 21.32 -1.96
C LEU A 417 8.60 22.70 -2.16
N LEU A 418 8.22 23.63 -1.29
CA LEU A 418 8.89 24.91 -1.17
C LEU A 418 10.25 24.70 -0.49
N SER A 419 11.29 25.37 -1.00
CA SER A 419 12.63 25.32 -0.41
C SER A 419 12.60 25.82 1.03
N PRO A 420 13.38 25.22 1.96
CA PRO A 420 13.34 25.57 3.38
C PRO A 420 13.51 27.08 3.64
N GLU A 421 14.38 27.75 2.88
CA GLU A 421 14.69 29.18 2.99
C GLU A 421 13.52 30.10 2.58
N LYS A 422 12.46 29.51 2.00
CA LYS A 422 11.27 30.20 1.51
C LYS A 422 10.00 29.79 2.24
N SER A 423 10.10 28.94 3.26
CA SER A 423 8.93 28.42 4.01
C SER A 423 8.10 29.55 4.64
N ASP A 424 8.74 30.67 5.03
CA ASP A 424 8.08 31.86 5.60
C ASP A 424 7.16 32.60 4.62
N LEU A 425 7.15 32.23 3.33
CA LEU A 425 6.19 32.77 2.36
C LEU A 425 4.74 32.41 2.71
N VAL A 426 4.53 31.34 3.47
CA VAL A 426 3.20 30.79 3.78
C VAL A 426 3.13 30.43 5.25
N ARG A 427 2.20 31.03 5.99
CA ARG A 427 1.99 30.77 7.43
C ARG A 427 0.92 29.70 7.68
N GLY A 428 -0.08 29.65 6.82
CA GLY A 428 -1.29 28.84 6.91
C GLY A 428 -1.72 28.28 5.57
N ASN A 429 -2.93 27.72 5.50
CA ASN A 429 -3.41 27.08 4.28
C ASN A 429 -3.96 28.11 3.28
N ILE A 430 -3.44 28.17 2.05
CA ILE A 430 -3.95 29.08 1.00
C ILE A 430 -4.55 28.25 -0.13
N TYR A 431 -5.86 28.38 -0.35
CA TYR A 431 -6.63 27.59 -1.31
C TYR A 431 -7.33 28.49 -2.34
N PRO A 432 -7.47 28.03 -3.59
CA PRO A 432 -8.30 28.72 -4.57
C PRO A 432 -9.79 28.53 -4.28
N VAL A 433 -10.62 29.41 -4.84
CA VAL A 433 -12.05 29.15 -4.99
C VAL A 433 -12.26 27.94 -5.91
N PRO A 434 -13.04 26.92 -5.52
CA PRO A 434 -13.28 25.75 -6.35
C PRO A 434 -13.87 26.10 -7.71
N ASP A 435 -13.42 25.38 -8.73
CA ASP A 435 -14.12 25.30 -10.00
C ASP A 435 -15.25 24.26 -9.88
N PRO A 436 -16.53 24.62 -10.08
CA PRO A 436 -17.64 23.67 -10.01
C PRO A 436 -17.50 22.50 -10.98
N ARG A 437 -16.77 22.67 -12.09
CA ARG A 437 -16.51 21.61 -13.07
C ARG A 437 -15.52 20.57 -12.53
N PHE A 438 -14.66 20.97 -11.59
CA PHE A 438 -13.54 20.19 -11.07
C PHE A 438 -13.28 20.49 -9.58
N PRO A 439 -14.23 20.20 -8.67
CA PRO A 439 -14.16 20.67 -7.28
C PRO A 439 -13.01 20.03 -6.46
N PHE A 440 -12.40 18.96 -6.97
CA PHE A 440 -11.29 18.25 -6.32
C PHE A 440 -9.90 18.73 -6.78
N LEU A 441 -9.85 19.66 -7.74
CA LEU A 441 -8.65 20.17 -8.39
C LEU A 441 -8.39 21.62 -8.02
N GLY A 442 -7.16 21.90 -7.60
CA GLY A 442 -6.70 23.22 -7.23
C GLY A 442 -5.35 23.10 -6.56
N VAL A 443 -4.35 23.79 -7.10
CA VAL A 443 -3.02 23.82 -6.49
C VAL A 443 -3.11 24.76 -5.29
N HIS A 444 -2.88 24.25 -4.09
CA HIS A 444 -2.95 25.00 -2.85
C HIS A 444 -1.61 24.98 -2.13
N PHE A 445 -1.42 25.90 -1.20
CA PHE A 445 -0.28 25.93 -0.29
C PHE A 445 -0.69 25.30 1.04
N THR A 446 0.10 24.36 1.53
CA THR A 446 -0.18 23.65 2.77
C THR A 446 1.09 23.51 3.59
N PRO A 447 1.24 24.28 4.68
CA PRO A 447 2.32 24.07 5.64
C PRO A 447 2.16 22.71 6.33
N ARG A 448 3.26 22.19 6.86
CA ARG A 448 3.33 20.91 7.56
C ARG A 448 3.85 21.11 8.97
N THR A 449 3.56 20.15 9.84
CA THR A 449 4.02 20.15 11.23
C THR A 449 5.54 20.04 11.35
N ASP A 450 6.24 19.58 10.30
CA ASP A 450 7.70 19.54 10.21
C ASP A 450 8.32 20.83 9.65
N GLY A 451 7.51 21.86 9.39
CA GLY A 451 7.93 23.13 8.82
C GLY A 451 8.00 23.16 7.28
N SER A 452 7.87 22.03 6.59
CA SER A 452 7.82 22.02 5.13
C SER A 452 6.52 22.61 4.59
N VAL A 453 6.55 23.19 3.39
CA VAL A 453 5.35 23.71 2.71
C VAL A 453 5.14 22.97 1.39
N TRP A 454 3.98 22.32 1.28
CA TRP A 454 3.62 21.54 0.11
C TRP A 454 2.71 22.36 -0.81
N LEU A 455 3.01 22.33 -2.11
CA LEU A 455 2.28 23.06 -3.15
C LEU A 455 1.62 22.06 -4.10
N GLY A 456 0.30 22.01 -4.15
CA GLY A 456 -0.38 20.94 -4.89
C GLY A 456 -1.70 20.56 -4.25
N PRO A 457 -2.21 19.34 -4.50
CA PRO A 457 -1.75 18.45 -5.55
C PRO A 457 -2.35 18.83 -6.92
N ASN A 458 -1.67 18.46 -8.00
CA ASN A 458 -2.37 18.25 -9.28
C ASN A 458 -3.24 16.97 -9.20
N ALA A 459 -3.96 16.62 -10.26
CA ALA A 459 -4.62 15.31 -10.33
C ALA A 459 -4.38 14.66 -11.69
N VAL A 460 -3.67 13.54 -11.69
CA VAL A 460 -3.39 12.74 -12.88
C VAL A 460 -3.80 11.29 -12.64
N LEU A 461 -4.26 10.60 -13.68
CA LEU A 461 -4.60 9.18 -13.58
C LEU A 461 -3.33 8.38 -13.24
N ALA A 462 -3.39 7.52 -12.23
CA ALA A 462 -2.29 6.62 -11.90
C ALA A 462 -2.43 5.31 -12.70
N PHE A 463 -1.33 4.81 -13.26
CA PHE A 463 -1.32 3.55 -14.03
C PHE A 463 -1.14 2.29 -13.15
N LYS A 464 -1.23 2.47 -11.84
CA LYS A 464 -1.23 1.44 -10.80
C LYS A 464 -1.98 1.99 -9.60
N ARG A 465 -2.73 1.15 -8.88
CA ARG A 465 -3.48 1.60 -7.69
C ARG A 465 -2.59 2.22 -6.61
N GLU A 466 -1.41 1.65 -6.40
CA GLU A 466 -0.35 2.21 -5.56
C GLU A 466 0.79 2.82 -6.40
N GLY A 467 0.43 3.57 -7.45
CA GLY A 467 1.36 4.14 -8.41
C GLY A 467 1.91 5.50 -7.99
N TYR A 468 2.66 5.56 -6.89
CA TYR A 468 3.23 6.81 -6.36
C TYR A 468 4.29 7.44 -7.27
N GLY A 469 4.96 6.65 -8.13
CA GLY A 469 5.97 7.14 -9.09
C GLY A 469 5.50 7.18 -10.55
N TYR A 470 6.08 8.06 -11.37
CA TYR A 470 5.76 8.18 -12.81
C TYR A 470 5.89 6.88 -13.60
N PHE A 471 6.90 6.07 -13.27
CA PHE A 471 7.21 4.82 -13.96
C PHE A 471 6.61 3.58 -13.28
N GLN A 472 5.77 3.76 -12.26
CA GLN A 472 5.10 2.64 -11.61
C GLN A 472 3.83 2.29 -12.38
N PHE A 473 3.83 1.08 -12.94
CA PHE A 473 2.84 0.64 -13.90
C PHE A 473 2.36 -0.77 -13.57
N SER A 474 1.07 -1.03 -13.78
CA SER A 474 0.46 -2.36 -13.65
C SER A 474 -0.44 -2.61 -14.85
N LEU A 475 -0.08 -3.59 -15.68
CA LEU A 475 -0.91 -4.01 -16.83
C LEU A 475 -2.32 -4.41 -16.38
N ARG A 476 -2.42 -5.12 -15.25
CA ARG A 476 -3.70 -5.54 -14.68
C ARG A 476 -4.56 -4.34 -14.28
N ASP A 477 -3.99 -3.38 -13.56
CA ASP A 477 -4.75 -2.21 -13.10
C ASP A 477 -5.14 -1.30 -14.26
N LEU A 478 -4.27 -1.17 -15.27
CA LEU A 478 -4.59 -0.39 -16.47
C LEU A 478 -5.70 -1.05 -17.30
N ALA A 479 -5.62 -2.37 -17.54
CA ALA A 479 -6.66 -3.09 -18.28
C ALA A 479 -8.01 -3.03 -17.55
N ASP A 480 -8.00 -3.21 -16.23
CA ASP A 480 -9.16 -3.04 -15.35
C ASP A 480 -9.78 -1.64 -15.52
N ALA A 481 -8.96 -0.59 -15.37
CA ALA A 481 -9.39 0.80 -15.51
C ALA A 481 -9.94 1.12 -16.92
N LEU A 482 -9.25 0.71 -17.98
CA LEU A 482 -9.65 1.00 -19.38
C LEU A 482 -10.89 0.21 -19.82
N SER A 483 -11.08 -1.00 -19.30
CA SER A 483 -12.26 -1.81 -19.58
C SER A 483 -13.53 -1.24 -18.90
N PHE A 484 -13.36 -0.53 -17.79
CA PHE A 484 -14.47 0.01 -17.03
C PHE A 484 -15.21 1.12 -17.79
N ARG A 485 -16.53 0.95 -17.93
CA ARG A 485 -17.39 1.88 -18.67
C ARG A 485 -17.44 3.27 -18.03
N GLY A 486 -17.50 3.34 -16.70
CA GLY A 486 -17.57 4.61 -15.98
C GLY A 486 -16.33 5.48 -16.22
N LEU A 487 -15.13 4.90 -16.17
CA LEU A 487 -13.91 5.65 -16.46
C LEU A 487 -13.84 6.13 -17.91
N ARG A 488 -14.27 5.31 -18.88
CA ARG A 488 -14.34 5.72 -20.29
C ARG A 488 -15.26 6.94 -20.46
N LYS A 489 -16.46 6.91 -19.86
CA LYS A 489 -17.39 8.05 -19.87
C LYS A 489 -16.76 9.31 -19.26
N LEU A 490 -16.16 9.20 -18.08
CA LEU A 490 -15.48 10.32 -17.42
C LEU A 490 -14.34 10.89 -18.28
N ALA A 491 -13.53 10.01 -18.87
CA ALA A 491 -12.41 10.41 -19.73
C ALA A 491 -12.90 11.15 -20.98
N PHE A 492 -13.96 10.68 -21.64
CA PHE A 492 -14.55 11.38 -22.80
C PHE A 492 -15.10 12.77 -22.43
N GLN A 493 -15.68 12.93 -21.24
CA GLN A 493 -16.21 14.20 -20.78
C GLN A 493 -15.12 15.23 -20.41
N HIS A 494 -13.93 14.76 -19.99
CA HIS A 494 -12.90 15.63 -19.40
C HIS A 494 -11.50 15.50 -20.04
N LEU A 495 -11.40 14.94 -21.24
CA LEU A 495 -10.10 14.62 -21.89
C LEU A 495 -9.17 15.84 -22.01
N GLY A 496 -9.69 16.96 -22.52
CA GLY A 496 -8.90 18.18 -22.72
C GLY A 496 -8.34 18.74 -21.41
N TYR A 497 -9.08 18.58 -20.31
CA TYR A 497 -8.64 19.01 -18.99
C TYR A 497 -7.59 18.06 -18.39
N GLY A 498 -7.79 16.74 -18.54
CA GLY A 498 -6.81 15.73 -18.11
C GLY A 498 -5.44 15.93 -18.78
N LEU A 499 -5.42 16.26 -20.06
CA LEU A 499 -4.18 16.59 -20.79
C LEU A 499 -3.49 17.84 -20.24
N LYS A 500 -4.27 18.86 -19.86
CA LYS A 500 -3.74 20.10 -19.26
C LYS A 500 -3.13 19.84 -17.87
N GLU A 501 -3.75 18.99 -17.05
CA GLU A 501 -3.20 18.60 -15.75
C GLU A 501 -1.92 17.76 -15.89
N MET A 502 -1.88 16.83 -16.85
CA MET A 502 -0.66 16.09 -17.17
C MET A 502 0.48 17.01 -17.60
N TYR A 503 0.19 17.97 -18.48
CA TYR A 503 1.17 18.98 -18.89
C TYR A 503 1.70 19.78 -17.69
N LYS A 504 0.82 20.22 -16.78
CA LYS A 504 1.21 20.95 -15.57
C LYS A 504 2.02 20.10 -14.58
N GLY A 505 1.73 18.80 -14.46
CA GLY A 505 2.53 17.88 -13.64
C GLY A 505 3.95 17.63 -14.19
N ILE A 506 4.13 17.75 -15.50
CA ILE A 506 5.45 17.64 -16.13
C ILE A 506 6.21 18.96 -16.03
N TYR A 507 5.54 20.08 -16.31
CA TYR A 507 6.16 21.40 -16.43
C TYR A 507 5.95 22.27 -15.17
N ILE A 508 6.88 22.17 -14.22
CA ILE A 508 6.87 22.88 -12.92
C ILE A 508 6.59 24.37 -13.07
N ARG A 509 7.20 25.05 -14.06
CA ARG A 509 7.01 26.49 -14.29
C ARG A 509 5.54 26.88 -14.55
N ALA A 510 4.75 26.02 -15.21
CA ALA A 510 3.32 26.29 -15.40
C ALA A 510 2.53 26.17 -14.09
N GLN A 511 2.89 25.21 -13.23
CA GLN A 511 2.26 25.07 -11.92
C GLN A 511 2.61 26.25 -11.01
N VAL A 512 3.88 26.69 -11.02
CA VAL A 512 4.33 27.89 -10.29
C VAL A 512 3.60 29.13 -10.78
N LYS A 513 3.42 29.30 -12.10
CA LYS A 513 2.65 30.43 -12.65
C LYS A 513 1.20 30.48 -12.13
N GLN A 514 0.57 29.33 -11.88
CA GLN A 514 -0.76 29.27 -11.28
C GLN A 514 -0.74 29.68 -9.80
N LEU A 515 0.27 29.25 -9.05
CA LEU A 515 0.47 29.59 -7.64
C LEU A 515 0.82 31.07 -7.43
N GLN A 516 1.55 31.68 -8.37
CA GLN A 516 1.92 33.10 -8.36
C GLN A 516 0.72 34.06 -8.35
N ARG A 517 -0.47 33.58 -8.73
CA ARG A 517 -1.71 34.36 -8.62
C ARG A 517 -2.07 34.68 -7.17
N PHE A 518 -1.68 33.80 -6.25
CA PHE A 518 -1.91 33.95 -4.82
C PHE A 518 -0.66 34.47 -4.11
N VAL A 519 0.53 33.98 -4.47
CA VAL A 519 1.82 34.40 -3.87
C VAL A 519 2.76 34.88 -4.97
N PRO A 520 2.71 36.18 -5.36
CA PRO A 520 3.43 36.69 -6.53
C PRO A 520 4.96 36.62 -6.45
N SER A 521 5.50 36.60 -5.23
CA SER A 521 6.94 36.52 -4.96
C SER A 521 7.53 35.13 -5.21
N LEU A 522 6.70 34.09 -5.32
CA LEU A 522 7.13 32.70 -5.55
C LEU A 522 7.84 32.57 -6.90
N ARG A 523 9.02 31.94 -6.92
CA ARG A 523 9.79 31.69 -8.15
C ARG A 523 9.94 30.20 -8.45
N PRO A 524 10.17 29.80 -9.71
CA PRO A 524 10.40 28.39 -10.05
C PRO A 524 11.61 27.76 -9.37
N GLU A 525 12.60 28.57 -8.98
CA GLU A 525 13.81 28.12 -8.28
C GLU A 525 13.56 27.84 -6.79
N ASP A 526 12.45 28.36 -6.25
CA ASP A 526 12.06 28.17 -4.85
C ASP A 526 11.37 26.82 -4.62
N VAL A 527 11.16 26.01 -5.66
CA VAL A 527 10.37 24.78 -5.57
C VAL A 527 11.10 23.58 -6.13
N VAL A 528 10.92 22.44 -5.47
CA VAL A 528 11.39 21.13 -5.94
C VAL A 528 10.25 20.13 -6.01
N ARG A 529 10.44 19.01 -6.71
CA ARG A 529 9.42 17.95 -6.75
C ARG A 529 9.26 17.35 -5.36
N GLY A 530 8.02 17.29 -4.90
CA GLY A 530 7.65 16.80 -3.60
C GLY A 530 7.10 15.37 -3.62
N PRO A 531 6.50 14.96 -2.49
CA PRO A 531 5.88 13.65 -2.38
C PRO A 531 4.63 13.54 -3.26
N THR A 532 4.13 12.32 -3.38
CA THR A 532 2.91 12.03 -4.12
C THR A 532 1.93 11.27 -3.23
N GLY A 533 0.64 11.51 -3.43
CA GLY A 533 -0.44 10.71 -2.87
C GLY A 533 -1.28 10.10 -3.97
N VAL A 534 -1.94 8.98 -3.71
CA VAL A 534 -2.89 8.39 -4.65
C VAL A 534 -4.27 8.32 -4.01
N ARG A 535 -5.23 9.04 -4.56
CA ARG A 535 -6.62 9.05 -4.10
C ARG A 535 -7.37 7.86 -4.69
N ALA A 536 -8.03 7.09 -3.84
CA ALA A 536 -9.04 6.11 -4.24
C ALA A 536 -10.34 6.85 -4.59
N GLN A 537 -10.63 7.04 -5.88
CA GLN A 537 -11.90 7.63 -6.32
C GLN A 537 -12.89 6.53 -6.65
N ALA A 538 -14.01 6.47 -5.93
CA ALA A 538 -15.10 5.56 -6.24
C ALA A 538 -15.94 6.13 -7.38
N LEU A 539 -16.09 5.34 -8.45
CA LEU A 539 -16.91 5.69 -9.63
C LEU A 539 -18.00 4.65 -9.82
N ASP A 540 -19.18 5.12 -10.21
CA ASP A 540 -20.27 4.26 -10.69
C ASP A 540 -20.14 3.93 -12.19
N ARG A 541 -21.05 3.09 -12.71
CA ARG A 541 -21.10 2.69 -14.14
C ARG A 541 -21.25 3.86 -15.10
N ASP A 542 -21.79 4.98 -14.62
CA ASP A 542 -22.06 6.16 -15.42
C ASP A 542 -20.90 7.16 -15.42
N GLY A 543 -19.86 6.89 -14.63
CA GLY A 543 -18.68 7.73 -14.53
C GLY A 543 -18.85 8.88 -13.56
N LYS A 544 -19.92 8.88 -12.75
CA LYS A 544 -20.10 9.85 -11.68
C LYS A 544 -19.28 9.43 -10.47
N LEU A 545 -18.64 10.41 -9.85
CA LEU A 545 -17.92 10.21 -8.60
C LEU A 545 -18.93 9.97 -7.48
N VAL A 546 -18.70 8.91 -6.71
CA VAL A 546 -19.49 8.63 -5.52
C VAL A 546 -19.04 9.60 -4.44
N ASP A 547 -19.88 10.58 -4.18
CA ASP A 547 -19.56 11.70 -3.31
C ASP A 547 -19.78 11.41 -1.83
N ASP A 548 -20.42 10.32 -1.42
CA ASP A 548 -20.62 10.02 0.00
C ASP A 548 -20.06 8.64 0.40
N PHE A 549 -20.05 8.38 1.70
CA PHE A 549 -19.63 7.09 2.25
C PHE A 549 -20.52 5.96 1.73
N VAL A 550 -19.90 4.83 1.39
CA VAL A 550 -20.61 3.63 0.94
C VAL A 550 -20.19 2.46 1.80
N PHE A 551 -21.18 1.82 2.43
CA PHE A 551 -21.06 0.58 3.17
C PHE A 551 -21.84 -0.49 2.44
N ASP A 552 -21.26 -1.68 2.30
CA ASP A 552 -21.87 -2.77 1.55
C ASP A 552 -21.62 -4.13 2.22
N CYS A 553 -22.60 -5.03 2.08
CA CYS A 553 -22.54 -6.42 2.53
C CYS A 553 -23.04 -7.31 1.40
N GLY A 554 -22.39 -8.45 1.20
CA GLY A 554 -22.80 -9.40 0.16
C GLY A 554 -24.06 -10.17 0.55
N THR A 555 -24.74 -10.73 -0.45
CA THR A 555 -25.96 -11.53 -0.24
C THR A 555 -25.69 -13.00 0.05
N THR A 556 -24.49 -13.48 -0.27
CA THR A 556 -24.00 -14.85 -0.03
C THR A 556 -23.75 -15.10 1.47
N ASP A 557 -23.64 -16.36 1.88
CA ASP A 557 -23.37 -16.71 3.29
C ASP A 557 -22.06 -16.10 3.82
N LEU A 558 -21.05 -16.02 2.95
CA LEU A 558 -19.80 -15.33 3.25
C LEU A 558 -20.01 -13.81 3.26
N GLY A 559 -20.65 -13.27 2.22
CA GLY A 559 -20.86 -11.84 2.05
C GLY A 559 -21.64 -11.18 3.20
N ARG A 560 -22.61 -11.89 3.79
CA ARG A 560 -23.37 -11.41 4.95
C ARG A 560 -22.53 -11.24 6.22
N ARG A 561 -21.35 -11.88 6.26
CA ARG A 561 -20.39 -11.81 7.39
C ARG A 561 -19.26 -10.82 7.14
N VAL A 562 -19.25 -10.14 6.00
CA VAL A 562 -18.22 -9.16 5.63
C VAL A 562 -18.86 -7.81 5.35
N LEU A 563 -18.56 -6.82 6.18
CA LEU A 563 -18.94 -5.43 5.97
C LEU A 563 -17.81 -4.70 5.24
N HIS A 564 -18.12 -4.08 4.10
CA HIS A 564 -17.14 -3.35 3.30
C HIS A 564 -17.33 -1.84 3.42
N VAL A 565 -16.30 -1.13 3.86
CA VAL A 565 -16.19 0.32 3.67
C VAL A 565 -15.67 0.56 2.25
N ARG A 566 -16.60 0.79 1.32
CA ARG A 566 -16.34 0.86 -0.13
C ARG A 566 -15.75 2.19 -0.55
N ASN A 567 -16.21 3.28 0.05
CA ASN A 567 -15.78 4.64 -0.26
C ASN A 567 -15.62 5.46 1.02
N ALA A 568 -14.42 6.01 1.23
CA ALA A 568 -14.11 6.95 2.31
C ALA A 568 -13.26 8.10 1.75
N PRO A 569 -13.88 9.01 0.97
CA PRO A 569 -13.18 10.10 0.30
C PRO A 569 -12.74 11.18 1.30
N SER A 570 -11.93 12.15 0.85
CA SER A 570 -11.62 13.33 1.67
C SER A 570 -12.93 14.01 2.12
N PRO A 571 -13.09 14.36 3.41
CA PRO A 571 -12.08 14.49 4.48
C PRO A 571 -12.04 13.31 5.47
N ALA A 572 -11.96 12.07 4.99
CA ALA A 572 -11.98 10.88 5.83
C ALA A 572 -10.94 10.86 6.98
N ALA A 573 -9.77 11.50 6.81
CA ALA A 573 -8.79 11.57 7.88
C ALA A 573 -9.28 12.44 9.06
N THR A 574 -9.76 13.66 8.78
CA THR A 574 -10.40 14.54 9.78
C THR A 574 -11.64 13.91 10.40
N SER A 575 -12.39 13.16 9.60
CA SER A 575 -13.63 12.53 10.02
C SER A 575 -13.42 11.13 10.60
N SER A 576 -12.18 10.66 10.78
CA SER A 576 -11.88 9.24 11.01
C SER A 576 -12.54 8.66 12.25
N LEU A 577 -12.54 9.39 13.37
CA LEU A 577 -13.23 8.97 14.60
C LEU A 577 -14.76 8.95 14.43
N ALA A 578 -15.33 9.97 13.78
CA ALA A 578 -16.77 10.02 13.52
C ALA A 578 -17.23 8.95 12.51
N ILE A 579 -16.37 8.60 11.54
CA ILE A 579 -16.59 7.47 10.63
C ILE A 579 -16.50 6.16 11.41
N ALA A 580 -15.54 6.02 12.33
CA ALA A 580 -15.38 4.82 13.15
C ALA A 580 -16.63 4.55 14.00
N GLU A 581 -17.21 5.57 14.64
CA GLU A 581 -18.50 5.44 15.33
C GLU A 581 -19.60 4.94 14.39
N MET A 582 -19.72 5.54 13.21
CA MET A 582 -20.71 5.12 12.21
C MET A 582 -20.49 3.68 11.72
N VAL A 583 -19.24 3.27 11.53
CA VAL A 583 -18.90 1.89 11.14
C VAL A 583 -19.24 0.94 12.28
N ALA A 584 -18.93 1.29 13.52
CA ALA A 584 -19.27 0.50 14.70
C ALA A 584 -20.79 0.32 14.82
N ASP A 585 -21.58 1.39 14.65
CA ASP A 585 -23.05 1.32 14.63
C ASP A 585 -23.57 0.36 13.54
N HIS A 586 -22.96 0.38 12.35
CA HIS A 586 -23.32 -0.55 11.27
C HIS A 586 -22.92 -1.99 11.59
N VAL A 587 -21.76 -2.21 12.21
CA VAL A 587 -21.26 -3.52 12.63
C VAL A 587 -22.19 -4.13 13.68
N GLU A 588 -22.53 -3.36 14.73
CA GLU A 588 -23.47 -3.75 15.78
C GLU A 588 -24.83 -4.13 15.19
N LYS A 589 -25.38 -3.28 14.31
CA LYS A 589 -26.66 -3.54 13.66
C LYS A 589 -26.63 -4.77 12.74
N GLN A 590 -25.59 -4.91 11.92
CA GLN A 590 -25.49 -5.96 10.90
C GLN A 590 -25.21 -7.33 11.52
N PHE A 591 -24.38 -7.39 12.56
CA PHE A 591 -23.92 -8.63 13.17
C PHE A 591 -24.57 -8.93 14.52
N SER A 592 -25.43 -8.03 15.02
CA SER A 592 -26.12 -8.15 16.31
C SER A 592 -25.14 -8.40 17.47
N LEU A 593 -24.10 -7.55 17.55
CA LEU A 593 -23.05 -7.61 18.58
C LEU A 593 -23.42 -6.93 19.90
#